data_AF-A0A0H5Q632-F1
#
_entry.id   AF-A0A0H5Q632-F1
#
_cell.length_a   1.000
_cell.length_b   1.000
_cell.length_c   1.000
_cell.angle_alpha   90.00
_cell.angle_beta   90.00
_cell.angle_gamma   90.00
#
_symmetry.space_group_name_H-M   'P 1'
#
loop_
_entity.id
_entity.type
_entity.pdbx_description
1 polymer ?
#
loop_
_entity_poly.entity_id
_entity_poly.type
_entity_poly.pdbx_seq_one_letter_code
_entity_poly.pdbx_strand_id
1 'polypeptide(L)' 'MRAEYDFSNARKNPYAKQLKKQITINIDNDAIDYFKKQSESAGIPYQTLINLYLKDCAQSGRQLKISWQ' A
#
# COMPACT_ATOMS: atom_id res chain seq x y z
N MET A 1 -18.21 -5.36 31.22
CA MET A 1 -17.72 -6.07 30.02
C MET A 1 -17.98 -7.55 30.23
N ARG A 2 -18.56 -8.28 29.27
CA ARG A 2 -18.81 -9.73 29.45
C ARG A 2 -17.47 -10.48 29.49
N ALA A 3 -17.38 -11.48 30.36
CA ALA A 3 -16.16 -12.24 30.59
C ALA A 3 -15.78 -13.12 29.38
N GLU A 4 -16.78 -13.65 28.67
CA GLU A 4 -16.54 -14.54 27.53
C GLU A 4 -17.53 -14.26 26.39
N TYR A 5 -17.03 -14.37 25.16
CA TYR A 5 -17.79 -14.25 23.93
C TYR A 5 -17.62 -15.53 23.12
N ASP A 6 -18.73 -16.17 22.78
CA ASP A 6 -18.76 -17.34 21.91
C ASP A 6 -18.74 -16.90 20.44
N PHE A 7 -17.65 -17.23 19.73
CA PHE A 7 -17.44 -16.92 18.32
C PHE A 7 -17.67 -18.12 17.39
N SER A 8 -18.29 -19.21 17.88
CA SER A 8 -18.50 -20.45 17.11
C SER A 8 -19.29 -20.24 15.80
N ASN A 9 -20.15 -19.22 15.74
CA ASN A 9 -20.94 -18.84 14.56
C ASN A 9 -20.43 -17.57 13.85
N ALA A 10 -19.22 -17.10 14.17
CA ALA A 10 -18.70 -15.87 13.60
C ALA A 10 -18.32 -16.03 12.12
N ARG A 11 -18.81 -15.11 11.27
CA ARG A 11 -18.42 -15.04 9.86
C ARG A 11 -17.05 -14.38 9.72
N LYS A 12 -16.16 -15.01 8.94
CA LYS A 12 -14.83 -14.47 8.64
C LYS A 12 -14.97 -13.11 7.95
N ASN A 13 -14.35 -12.07 8.52
CA ASN A 13 -14.42 -10.73 7.96
C ASN A 13 -13.82 -10.73 6.53
N PRO A 14 -14.61 -10.39 5.48
CA PRO A 14 -14.12 -10.37 4.11
C PRO A 14 -12.98 -9.35 3.89
N TYR A 15 -12.89 -8.32 4.74
CA TYR A 15 -11.86 -7.30 4.72
C TYR A 15 -10.57 -7.72 5.45
N ALA A 16 -10.57 -8.85 6.19
CA ALA A 16 -9.37 -9.35 6.87
C ALA A 16 -8.23 -9.69 5.89
N LYS A 17 -8.55 -10.01 4.63
CA LYS A 17 -7.53 -10.26 3.59
C LYS A 17 -6.82 -8.99 3.11
N GLN A 18 -7.40 -7.82 3.35
CA GLN A 18 -6.89 -6.53 2.87
C GLN A 18 -6.13 -5.75 3.95
N LEU A 19 -5.74 -6.43 5.03
CA LEU A 19 -4.93 -5.82 6.07
C LEU A 19 -3.60 -5.35 5.47
N LYS A 20 -3.35 -4.04 5.59
CA LYS A 20 -2.06 -3.45 5.21
C LYS A 20 -0.97 -4.10 6.06
N LYS A 21 0.04 -4.66 5.39
CA LYS A 21 1.25 -5.12 6.06
C LYS A 21 2.19 -3.92 6.18
N GLN A 22 2.61 -3.60 7.40
CA GLN A 22 3.66 -2.62 7.62
C GLN A 22 4.99 -3.26 7.22
N ILE A 23 5.64 -2.69 6.22
CA ILE A 23 6.96 -3.15 5.73
C ILE A 23 7.89 -1.94 5.61
N THR A 24 9.17 -2.17 5.86
CA THR A 24 10.21 -1.18 5.57
C THR A 24 10.70 -1.41 4.14
N ILE A 25 10.69 -0.35 3.32
CA ILE A 25 11.19 -0.38 1.94
C ILE A 25 12.24 0.72 1.83
N ASN A 26 13.38 0.40 1.22
CA ASN A 26 14.37 1.41 0.85
C ASN A 26 13.94 2.06 -0.47
N ILE A 27 13.83 3.38 -0.47
CA ILE A 27 13.45 4.19 -1.63
C ILE A 27 14.46 5.33 -1.73
N ASP A 28 14.90 5.65 -2.95
CA ASP A 28 15.81 6.75 -3.20
C ASP A 28 15.21 8.10 -2.77
N ASN A 29 16.06 9.01 -2.28
CA ASN A 29 15.62 10.33 -1.82
C ASN A 29 14.89 11.10 -2.92
N ASP A 30 15.39 11.07 -4.16
CA ASP A 30 14.76 11.76 -5.30
C ASP A 30 13.34 11.27 -5.56
N ALA A 31 13.10 9.96 -5.43
CA ALA A 31 11.77 9.39 -5.58
C ALA A 31 10.85 9.84 -4.43
N ILE A 32 11.35 9.87 -3.19
CA ILE A 32 10.59 10.36 -2.03
C ILE A 32 10.20 11.83 -2.23
N ASP A 33 11.14 12.69 -2.65
CA ASP A 33 10.88 14.11 -2.90
C ASP A 33 9.88 14.33 -4.02
N TYR A 34 9.94 13.53 -5.10
CA TYR A 34 8.93 13.54 -6.15
C TYR A 34 7.54 13.25 -5.60
N PHE A 35 7.37 12.17 -4.83
CA PHE A 35 6.07 11.80 -4.27
C PHE A 35 5.59 12.76 -3.19
N LYS A 36 6.47 13.42 -2.44
CA LYS A 36 6.10 14.50 -1.50
C LYS A 36 5.48 15.69 -2.24
N LYS A 37 6.13 16.19 -3.29
CA LYS A 37 5.57 17.28 -4.12
C LYS A 37 4.23 16.91 -4.74
N GLN A 38 4.11 15.69 -5.25
CA GLN A 38 2.83 15.20 -5.81
C GLN A 38 1.75 15.06 -4.72
N SER A 39 2.13 14.67 -3.51
CA SER A 39 1.20 14.53 -2.38
C SER A 39 0.55 15.86 -1.98
N GLU A 40 1.30 16.97 -2.08
CA GLU A 40 0.78 18.32 -1.81
C GLU A 40 -0.34 18.70 -2.79
N SER A 41 -0.18 18.36 -4.07
CA SER A 41 -1.20 18.64 -5.09
C SER A 41 -2.38 17.66 -5.03
N ALA A 42 -2.14 16.40 -4.69
CA ALA A 42 -3.18 15.36 -4.66
C ALA A 42 -3.99 15.34 -3.36
N GLY A 43 -3.53 16.02 -2.30
CA GLY A 43 -4.19 16.07 -1.00
C GLY A 43 -4.18 14.74 -0.23
N ILE A 44 -3.36 13.76 -0.64
CA ILE A 44 -3.21 12.47 0.03
C ILE A 44 -1.77 12.25 0.46
N PRO A 45 -1.49 11.56 1.59
CA PRO A 45 -0.12 11.35 2.05
C PRO A 45 0.76 10.65 1.01
N TYR A 46 2.03 11.06 0.87
CA TYR A 46 2.97 10.50 -0.10
C TYR A 46 3.11 8.97 0.01
N GLN A 47 3.03 8.40 1.22
CA GLN A 47 3.05 6.94 1.45
C GLN A 47 1.85 6.23 0.81
N THR A 48 0.67 6.87 0.88
CA THR A 48 -0.55 6.35 0.25
C THR A 48 -0.45 6.47 -1.27
N LEU A 49 0.10 7.59 -1.75
CA LEU A 49 0.32 7.82 -3.17
C LEU A 49 1.28 6.78 -3.77
N ILE A 50 2.41 6.51 -3.13
CA ILE A 50 3.37 5.46 -3.52
C ILE A 50 2.65 4.11 -3.63
N ASN A 51 1.88 3.74 -2.61
CA ASN A 51 1.14 2.48 -2.61
C ASN A 51 0.12 2.38 -3.75
N LEU A 52 -0.55 3.49 -4.10
CA LEU A 52 -1.48 3.54 -5.23
C LEU A 52 -0.76 3.35 -6.57
N TYR A 53 0.39 4.00 -6.76
CA TYR A 53 1.22 3.83 -7.95
C TYR A 53 1.74 2.40 -8.10
N LEU A 54 2.17 1.76 -7.01
CA LEU A 54 2.58 0.35 -7.03
C LEU A 54 1.41 -0.57 -7.41
N LYS A 55 0.22 -0.28 -6.91
CA LYS A 55 -0.99 -1.04 -7.26
C LYS A 55 -1.37 -0.86 -8.73
N ASP A 56 -1.30 0.37 -9.25
CA ASP A 56 -1.53 0.65 -10.67
C ASP A 56 -0.51 -0.06 -11.58
N CYS A 57 0.76 -0.05 -11.18
CA CYS A 57 1.84 -0.76 -11.89
C CYS A 57 1.54 -2.27 -11.97
N ALA A 58 1.12 -2.88 -10.85
CA ALA A 58 0.75 -4.29 -10.81
C ALA A 58 -0.50 -4.60 -11.65
N GLN A 59 -1.51 -3.72 -11.64
CA GLN A 59 -2.74 -3.88 -12.42
C GLN A 59 -2.51 -3.69 -13.92
N SER A 60 -1.65 -2.75 -14.31
CA SER A 60 -1.28 -2.50 -15.71
C SER A 60 -0.30 -3.54 -16.27
N GLY A 61 0.25 -4.43 -15.43
CA GLY A 61 1.23 -5.43 -15.84
C GLY A 61 2.53 -4.81 -16.35
N ARG A 62 2.86 -3.59 -15.91
CA ARG A 62 4.07 -2.89 -16.34
C ARG A 62 5.31 -3.67 -15.87
N GLN A 63 6.05 -4.19 -16.83
CA GLN A 63 7.32 -4.86 -16.58
C GLN A 63 8.46 -3.88 -16.80
N LEU A 64 9.33 -3.72 -15.80
CA LEU A 64 10.53 -2.92 -15.94
C LEU A 64 11.48 -3.65 -16.89
N LYS A 65 11.69 -3.09 -18.07
CA LYS A 65 12.74 -3.57 -18.98
C LYS A 65 14.06 -2.96 -18.54
N ILE A 66 14.80 -3.66 -17.70
CA ILE A 66 16.15 -3.26 -17.32
C ILE A 66 17.09 -3.75 -18.41
N SER A 67 17.44 -2.88 -19.35
CA SER A 67 18.59 -3.09 -20.23
C SER A 67 19.82 -2.56 -19.53
N TRP A 68 20.61 -3.44 -18.93
CA TRP A 68 21.97 -3.11 -18.52
C TRP A 68 22.83 -3.04 -19.79
N GLN A 69 23.31 -1.84 -20.14
CA GLN A 69 24.42 -1.66 -21.09
C GLN A 69 25.66 -1.20 -20.33
#